data_AF-A0A154MPA9-F1
#
_entry.id   AF-A0A154MPA9-F1
#
_cell.length_a   1.000
_cell.length_b   1.000
_cell.length_c   1.000
_cell.angle_alpha   90.00
_cell.angle_beta   90.00
_cell.angle_gamma   90.00
#
_symmetry.space_group_name_H-M   'P 1'
#
loop_
_entity.id
_entity.type
_entity.pdbx_description
1 polymer ?
#
loop_
_entity_poly.entity_id
_entity_poly.type
_entity_poly.pdbx_seq_one_letter_code
_entity_poly.pdbx_strand_id
1 'polypeptide(L)'
;MLDQETITAIADELAAAEKARETVPLLTARYPDMTVEDSYAVQNEWRRRGIAAGRRPVGRKIGLTSKVMQAATGITEPDYGAIFADMVFENGSVIEHSRFSNVRIEVELAFVLRESLTGPDATVFDVLRATEYVVPALEILSSRIEMAGRTIVDTISDNAAMGGMVYGGNPVAVDAVDLRWVSALLYRNETIEESGVAAAVLNHPANGVAWLANKLAQHGDKLDPGDIVLAGSFTRPMWVHPGDTVTADYRDLGAITCRFV
;
A
#
# COMPACT_ATOMS: atom_id res chain seq x y z
N MET A 1 -9.42 23.41 4.10
CA MET A 1 -7.97 23.22 4.10
C MET A 1 -7.47 23.61 5.48
N LEU A 2 -6.90 22.65 6.21
CA LEU A 2 -6.27 22.85 7.51
C LEU A 2 -5.07 23.78 7.36
N ASP A 3 -4.73 24.51 8.42
CA ASP A 3 -3.49 25.29 8.44
C ASP A 3 -2.26 24.38 8.59
N GLN A 4 -1.10 24.93 8.23
CA GLN A 4 0.17 24.19 8.23
C GLN A 4 0.57 23.71 9.63
N GLU A 5 0.21 24.45 10.69
CA GLU A 5 0.52 24.08 12.07
C GLU A 5 -0.25 22.82 12.47
N THR A 6 -1.53 22.76 12.14
CA THR A 6 -2.41 21.60 12.36
C THR A 6 -1.94 20.39 11.55
N ILE A 7 -1.61 20.58 10.26
CA ILE A 7 -1.08 19.49 9.40
C ILE A 7 0.19 18.88 10.02
N THR A 8 1.10 19.75 10.48
CA THR A 8 2.36 19.32 11.11
C THR A 8 2.10 18.59 12.43
N ALA A 9 1.20 19.11 13.27
CA ALA A 9 0.84 18.47 14.53
C ALA A 9 0.24 17.06 14.33
N ILE A 10 -0.64 16.89 13.34
CA ILE A 10 -1.20 15.56 13.01
C ILE A 10 -0.11 14.62 12.50
N ALA A 11 0.78 15.09 11.62
CA ALA A 11 1.90 14.28 11.12
C ALA A 11 2.85 13.83 12.26
N ASP A 12 3.13 14.71 13.23
CA ASP A 12 3.93 14.41 14.42
C ASP A 12 3.26 13.37 15.31
N GLU A 13 1.96 13.51 15.52
CA GLU A 13 1.15 12.58 16.30
C GLU A 13 1.13 11.17 15.65
N LEU A 14 0.91 11.08 14.35
CA LEU A 14 0.91 9.79 13.62
C LEU A 14 2.30 9.13 13.60
N ALA A 15 3.37 9.92 13.45
CA ALA A 15 4.73 9.42 13.54
C ALA A 15 5.07 8.92 14.96
N ALA A 16 4.59 9.62 16.00
CA ALA A 16 4.75 9.19 17.39
C ALA A 16 3.97 7.90 17.66
N ALA A 17 2.73 7.78 17.15
CA ALA A 17 1.91 6.58 17.26
C ALA A 17 2.54 5.39 16.51
N GLU A 18 3.14 5.61 15.33
CA GLU A 18 3.94 4.60 14.63
C GLU A 18 5.04 4.09 15.55
N LYS A 19 5.84 4.98 16.14
CA LYS A 19 6.95 4.60 17.03
C LYS A 19 6.49 3.90 18.32
N ALA A 20 5.38 4.36 18.89
CA ALA A 20 4.82 3.81 20.13
C ALA A 20 4.07 2.49 19.92
N ARG A 21 3.73 2.15 18.67
CA ARG A 21 2.90 0.96 18.32
C ARG A 21 1.49 1.05 18.89
N GLU A 22 0.95 2.27 18.90
CA GLU A 22 -0.37 2.59 19.44
C GLU A 22 -1.28 3.15 18.34
N THR A 23 -2.53 3.40 18.70
CA THR A 23 -3.51 4.06 17.84
C THR A 23 -3.98 5.36 18.47
N VAL A 24 -4.20 6.38 17.63
CA VAL A 24 -4.84 7.64 18.03
C VAL A 24 -6.32 7.65 17.63
N PRO A 25 -7.16 8.46 18.28
CA PRO A 25 -8.56 8.63 17.89
C PRO A 25 -8.72 9.11 16.45
N LEU A 26 -9.90 8.88 15.87
CA LEU A 26 -10.23 9.33 14.52
C LEU A 26 -9.93 10.84 14.32
N LEU A 27 -9.22 11.17 13.24
CA LEU A 27 -8.96 12.56 12.89
C LEU A 27 -10.26 13.24 12.49
N THR A 28 -11.14 12.55 11.76
CA THR A 28 -12.47 13.07 11.39
C THR A 28 -13.39 13.35 12.58
N ALA A 29 -13.16 12.71 13.74
CA ALA A 29 -13.89 13.06 14.96
C ALA A 29 -13.39 14.37 15.59
N ARG A 30 -12.10 14.68 15.42
CA ARG A 30 -11.45 15.89 15.96
C ARG A 30 -11.49 17.08 14.99
N TYR A 31 -11.49 16.78 13.70
CA TYR A 31 -11.48 17.71 12.57
C TYR A 31 -12.59 17.31 11.57
N PRO A 32 -13.87 17.58 11.89
CA PRO A 32 -15.00 17.11 11.07
C PRO A 32 -15.01 17.65 9.63
N ASP A 33 -14.37 18.80 9.40
CA ASP A 33 -14.27 19.46 8.10
C ASP A 33 -13.00 19.06 7.32
N MET A 34 -12.20 18.13 7.83
CA MET A 34 -10.97 17.67 7.17
C MET A 34 -11.31 16.97 5.85
N THR A 35 -10.63 17.39 4.79
CA THR A 35 -10.84 16.90 3.43
C THR A 35 -9.78 15.86 3.03
N VAL A 36 -9.98 15.19 1.90
CA VAL A 36 -8.97 14.30 1.30
C VAL A 36 -7.66 15.04 0.98
N GLU A 37 -7.74 16.29 0.55
CA GLU A 37 -6.56 17.13 0.29
C GLU A 37 -5.77 17.39 1.57
N ASP A 38 -6.47 17.64 2.69
CA ASP A 38 -5.85 17.78 4.00
C ASP A 38 -5.12 16.48 4.42
N SER A 39 -5.72 15.33 4.13
CA SER A 39 -5.12 14.03 4.41
C SER A 39 -3.84 13.80 3.62
N TYR A 40 -3.83 14.13 2.32
CA TYR A 40 -2.61 14.04 1.52
C TYR A 40 -1.55 15.04 1.98
N ALA A 41 -1.94 16.23 2.43
CA ALA A 41 -1.01 17.19 3.02
C ALA A 41 -0.35 16.65 4.30
N VAL A 42 -1.14 16.02 5.20
CA VAL A 42 -0.62 15.33 6.40
C VAL A 42 0.33 14.18 6.02
N GLN A 43 -0.08 13.30 5.10
CA GLN A 43 0.75 12.19 4.64
C GLN A 43 2.06 12.68 4.02
N ASN A 44 2.01 13.73 3.19
CA ASN A 44 3.17 14.30 2.53
C ASN A 44 4.12 14.97 3.52
N GLU A 45 3.59 15.66 4.54
CA GLU A 45 4.41 16.24 5.60
C GLU A 45 5.10 15.16 6.44
N TRP A 46 4.37 14.09 6.80
CA TRP A 46 4.97 12.94 7.47
C TRP A 46 6.08 12.31 6.61
N ARG A 47 5.83 12.08 5.32
CA ARG A 47 6.83 11.56 4.39
C ARG A 47 8.06 12.47 4.31
N ARG A 48 7.87 13.77 4.12
CA ARG A 48 8.94 14.77 3.99
C ARG A 48 9.83 14.78 5.23
N ARG A 49 9.24 14.73 6.42
CA ARG A 49 9.98 14.68 7.70
C ARG A 49 10.70 13.35 7.88
N GLY A 50 10.09 12.24 7.48
CA GLY A 50 10.75 10.93 7.44
C GLY A 50 12.02 10.94 6.59
N ILE A 51 11.95 11.56 5.40
CA ILE A 51 13.11 11.73 4.51
C ILE A 51 14.17 12.64 5.15
N ALA A 52 13.77 13.76 5.73
CA ALA A 52 14.68 14.66 6.44
C ALA A 52 15.36 13.97 7.64
N ALA A 53 14.70 12.98 8.26
CA ALA A 53 15.25 12.14 9.32
C ALA A 53 16.07 10.93 8.79
N GLY A 54 16.25 10.80 7.47
CA GLY A 54 17.11 9.79 6.85
C GLY A 54 16.39 8.55 6.31
N ARG A 55 15.05 8.47 6.36
CA ARG A 55 14.32 7.38 5.70
C ARG A 55 14.41 7.52 4.19
N ARG A 56 14.67 6.41 3.50
CA ARG A 56 14.81 6.39 2.05
C ARG A 56 13.49 5.94 1.41
N PRO A 57 12.81 6.77 0.60
CA PRO A 57 11.65 6.33 -0.16
C PRO A 57 12.10 5.33 -1.23
N VAL A 58 11.30 4.29 -1.45
CA VAL A 58 11.59 3.21 -2.42
C VAL A 58 10.37 2.81 -3.25
N GLY A 59 9.25 3.51 -3.08
CA GLY A 59 8.03 3.11 -3.74
C GLY A 59 6.77 3.72 -3.19
N ARG A 60 5.65 3.20 -3.69
CA ARG A 60 4.29 3.61 -3.36
C ARG A 60 3.38 2.39 -3.30
N LYS A 61 2.27 2.54 -2.59
CA LYS A 61 1.15 1.59 -2.63
C LYS A 61 -0.09 2.29 -3.13
N ILE A 62 -1.03 1.51 -3.67
CA ILE A 62 -2.38 1.98 -4.02
C ILE A 62 -3.38 1.12 -3.27
N GLY A 63 -4.19 1.72 -2.39
CA GLY A 63 -5.25 1.02 -1.67
C GLY A 63 -6.62 1.30 -2.27
N LEU A 64 -7.65 0.68 -1.70
CA LEU A 64 -9.06 0.88 -2.08
C LEU A 64 -9.32 0.65 -3.57
N THR A 65 -8.65 -0.32 -4.19
CA THR A 65 -8.72 -0.63 -5.64
C THR A 65 -9.94 -1.45 -6.05
N SER A 66 -10.68 -2.00 -5.09
CA SER A 66 -11.93 -2.70 -5.35
C SER A 66 -13.08 -1.72 -5.55
N LYS A 67 -13.69 -1.73 -6.74
CA LYS A 67 -14.90 -0.94 -7.04
C LYS A 67 -16.07 -1.26 -6.12
N VAL A 68 -16.15 -2.51 -5.64
CA VAL A 68 -17.15 -2.95 -4.68
C VAL A 68 -16.91 -2.29 -3.32
N MET A 69 -15.66 -2.26 -2.83
CA MET A 69 -15.33 -1.57 -1.59
C MET A 69 -15.54 -0.06 -1.71
N GLN A 70 -15.17 0.54 -2.84
CA GLN A 70 -15.40 1.96 -3.13
C GLN A 70 -16.90 2.30 -3.03
N ALA A 71 -17.76 1.53 -3.72
CA ALA A 71 -19.21 1.75 -3.68
C ALA A 71 -19.80 1.55 -2.28
N ALA A 72 -19.35 0.52 -1.54
CA ALA A 72 -19.84 0.24 -0.19
C ALA A 72 -19.44 1.29 0.85
N THR A 73 -18.33 2.00 0.62
CA THR A 73 -17.79 3.01 1.56
C THR A 73 -18.08 4.45 1.13
N GLY A 74 -18.74 4.66 -0.02
CA GLY A 74 -19.01 5.98 -0.58
C GLY A 74 -17.76 6.68 -1.14
N ILE A 75 -16.66 5.94 -1.28
CA ILE A 75 -15.38 6.41 -1.80
C ILE A 75 -15.41 6.30 -3.33
N THR A 76 -15.00 7.35 -4.04
CA THR A 76 -15.08 7.40 -5.51
C THR A 76 -13.78 7.08 -6.23
N GLU A 77 -12.65 7.05 -5.52
CA GLU A 77 -11.33 6.78 -6.08
C GLU A 77 -10.41 6.01 -5.11
N PRO A 78 -9.32 5.38 -5.62
CA PRO A 78 -8.29 4.77 -4.77
C PRO A 78 -7.59 5.78 -3.83
N ASP A 79 -6.80 5.27 -2.89
CA ASP A 79 -5.81 6.06 -2.14
C ASP A 79 -4.39 5.62 -2.47
N TYR A 80 -3.39 6.36 -1.98
CA TYR A 80 -2.00 5.96 -2.09
C TYR A 80 -1.19 6.31 -0.86
N GLY A 81 -0.14 5.53 -0.61
CA GLY A 81 0.82 5.73 0.47
C GLY A 81 2.26 5.64 -0.02
N ALA A 82 3.19 6.06 0.83
CA ALA A 82 4.63 5.99 0.61
C ALA A 82 5.23 4.72 1.25
N ILE A 83 6.16 4.10 0.53
CA ILE A 83 6.95 2.96 1.01
C ILE A 83 8.39 3.43 1.23
N PHE A 84 8.92 3.15 2.42
CA PHE A 84 10.32 3.40 2.76
C PHE A 84 11.13 2.11 2.78
N ALA A 85 12.45 2.21 2.61
CA ALA A 85 13.35 1.06 2.57
C ALA A 85 13.26 0.16 3.82
N ASP A 86 12.98 0.72 5.00
CA ASP A 86 12.82 0.00 6.27
C ASP A 86 11.48 -0.75 6.41
N MET A 87 10.58 -0.58 5.43
CA MET A 87 9.30 -1.27 5.32
C MET A 87 9.37 -2.51 4.41
N VAL A 88 10.51 -2.74 3.74
CA VAL A 88 10.66 -3.81 2.75
C VAL A 88 11.37 -5.01 3.38
N PHE A 89 10.74 -6.17 3.30
CA PHE A 89 11.25 -7.43 3.82
C PHE A 89 11.48 -8.44 2.69
N GLU A 90 12.48 -9.30 2.87
CA GLU A 90 12.78 -10.37 1.92
C GLU A 90 11.79 -11.54 2.07
N ASN A 91 11.55 -12.27 0.98
CA ASN A 91 10.81 -13.52 1.02
C ASN A 91 11.46 -14.51 2.01
N GLY A 92 10.66 -15.10 2.89
CA GLY A 92 11.13 -15.98 3.96
C GLY A 92 11.50 -15.25 5.26
N SER A 93 11.32 -13.93 5.34
CA SER A 93 11.66 -13.16 6.54
C SER A 93 10.86 -13.60 7.77
N VAL A 94 11.53 -13.57 8.92
CA VAL A 94 10.89 -13.58 10.24
C VAL A 94 10.70 -12.12 10.66
N ILE A 95 9.45 -11.74 10.90
CA ILE A 95 9.03 -10.36 11.11
C ILE A 95 8.46 -10.24 12.53
N GLU A 96 9.01 -9.32 13.32
CA GLU A 96 8.48 -9.02 14.65
C GLU A 96 7.07 -8.42 14.53
N HIS A 97 6.06 -9.13 15.05
CA HIS A 97 4.66 -8.70 15.04
C HIS A 97 4.47 -7.39 15.78
N SER A 98 5.19 -7.23 16.89
CA SER A 98 5.20 -6.04 17.74
C SER A 98 5.75 -4.76 17.08
N ARG A 99 6.30 -4.85 15.86
CA ARG A 99 6.62 -3.66 15.05
C ARG A 99 5.39 -2.95 14.50
N PHE A 100 4.20 -3.51 14.66
CA PHE A 100 2.95 -3.01 14.10
C PHE A 100 1.85 -2.97 15.16
N SER A 101 0.80 -2.17 14.93
CA SER A 101 -0.30 -2.00 15.89
C SER A 101 -1.48 -2.96 15.63
N ASN A 102 -1.72 -3.34 14.36
CA ASN A 102 -2.85 -4.19 13.95
C ASN A 102 -2.57 -4.90 12.61
N VAL A 103 -1.75 -5.94 12.68
CA VAL A 103 -1.22 -6.65 11.50
C VAL A 103 -2.32 -7.35 10.72
N ARG A 104 -2.46 -6.94 9.45
CA ARG A 104 -3.21 -7.66 8.44
C ARG A 104 -2.37 -7.81 7.18
N ILE A 105 -2.61 -8.87 6.42
CA ILE A 105 -1.91 -9.14 5.15
C ILE A 105 -2.89 -9.04 3.99
N GLU A 106 -2.42 -8.40 2.93
CA GLU A 106 -3.06 -8.33 1.63
C GLU A 106 -2.16 -8.91 0.54
N VAL A 107 -2.77 -9.41 -0.55
CA VAL A 107 -2.11 -10.10 -1.65
C VAL A 107 -2.15 -9.22 -2.90
N GLU A 108 -0.97 -8.90 -3.40
CA GLU A 108 -0.77 -7.86 -4.41
C GLU A 108 0.15 -8.33 -5.56
N LEU A 109 0.25 -7.49 -6.58
CA LEU A 109 1.38 -7.48 -7.51
C LEU A 109 2.15 -6.18 -7.35
N ALA A 110 3.48 -6.28 -7.33
CA ALA A 110 4.37 -5.14 -7.35
C ALA A 110 4.91 -4.90 -8.77
N PHE A 111 4.86 -3.65 -9.22
CA PHE A 111 5.48 -3.18 -10.45
C PHE A 111 6.80 -2.48 -10.09
N VAL A 112 7.93 -3.00 -10.58
CA VAL A 112 9.23 -2.36 -10.40
C VAL A 112 9.57 -1.57 -11.65
N LEU A 113 9.84 -0.28 -11.50
CA LEU A 113 10.01 0.63 -12.64
C LEU A 113 11.47 0.71 -13.09
N ARG A 114 11.71 0.75 -14.40
CA ARG A 114 13.02 1.11 -15.00
C ARG A 114 13.06 2.54 -15.53
N GLU A 115 11.89 3.16 -15.76
CA GLU A 115 11.75 4.52 -16.28
C GLU A 115 10.84 5.33 -15.36
N SER A 116 11.01 6.65 -15.34
CA SER A 116 10.08 7.52 -14.62
C SER A 116 8.68 7.43 -15.23
N LEU A 117 7.66 7.51 -14.38
CA LEU A 117 6.27 7.64 -14.79
C LEU A 117 5.69 8.92 -14.17
N THR A 118 5.12 9.79 -14.99
CA THR A 118 4.67 11.12 -14.58
C THR A 118 3.34 11.44 -15.26
N GLY A 119 2.44 12.10 -14.53
CA GLY A 119 1.20 12.64 -15.07
C GLY A 119 1.31 14.12 -15.47
N PRO A 120 0.20 14.75 -15.92
CA PRO A 120 -1.09 14.13 -16.19
C PRO A 120 -1.05 13.21 -17.43
N ASP A 121 -2.16 12.52 -17.68
CA ASP A 121 -2.41 11.66 -18.86
C ASP A 121 -1.56 10.38 -18.97
N ALA A 122 -0.92 9.95 -17.88
CA ALA A 122 -0.27 8.65 -17.82
C ALA A 122 -1.30 7.54 -18.08
N THR A 123 -0.96 6.63 -19.00
CA THR A 123 -1.82 5.51 -19.40
C THR A 123 -1.25 4.18 -18.92
N VAL A 124 -2.08 3.12 -18.98
CA VAL A 124 -1.58 1.74 -18.77
C VAL A 124 -0.44 1.40 -19.73
N PHE A 125 -0.46 1.89 -20.97
CA PHE A 125 0.61 1.61 -21.93
C PHE A 125 1.94 2.23 -21.51
N ASP A 126 1.91 3.37 -20.83
CA ASP A 126 3.12 3.99 -20.26
C ASP A 126 3.61 3.21 -19.05
N VAL A 127 2.71 2.71 -18.20
CA VAL A 127 3.06 1.79 -17.10
C VAL A 127 3.78 0.56 -17.63
N LEU A 128 3.19 -0.13 -18.61
CA LEU A 128 3.77 -1.35 -19.17
C LEU A 128 5.14 -1.08 -19.80
N ARG A 129 5.32 0.06 -20.46
CA ARG A 129 6.61 0.47 -21.03
C ARG A 129 7.65 0.81 -19.97
N ALA A 130 7.26 1.47 -18.89
CA ALA A 130 8.15 1.92 -17.82
C ALA A 130 8.50 0.82 -16.82
N THR A 131 7.75 -0.28 -16.80
CA THR A 131 7.96 -1.40 -15.88
C THR A 131 9.12 -2.29 -16.32
N GLU A 132 10.07 -2.52 -15.41
CA GLU A 132 11.15 -3.48 -15.59
C GLU A 132 10.62 -4.92 -15.48
N TYR A 133 9.92 -5.21 -14.39
CA TYR A 133 9.25 -6.47 -14.15
C TYR A 133 8.08 -6.32 -13.17
N VAL A 134 7.20 -7.31 -13.19
CA VAL A 134 6.14 -7.51 -12.20
C VAL A 134 6.52 -8.69 -11.32
N VAL A 135 6.28 -8.58 -10.02
CA VAL A 135 6.60 -9.63 -9.05
C VAL A 135 5.46 -9.76 -8.04
N PRO A 136 5.16 -10.97 -7.54
CA PRO A 136 4.26 -11.13 -6.40
C PRO A 136 4.69 -10.27 -5.21
N ALA A 137 3.71 -9.80 -4.43
CA ALA A 137 3.96 -9.08 -3.19
C ALA A 137 2.85 -9.26 -2.17
N LEU A 138 3.22 -9.21 -0.90
CA LEU A 138 2.32 -9.08 0.24
C LEU A 138 2.43 -7.67 0.80
N GLU A 139 1.30 -7.00 1.02
CA GLU A 139 1.26 -5.79 1.85
C GLU A 139 0.99 -6.18 3.31
N ILE A 140 1.74 -5.58 4.23
CA ILE A 140 1.50 -5.62 5.66
C ILE A 140 0.80 -4.32 6.05
N LEU A 141 -0.46 -4.40 6.43
CA LEU A 141 -1.23 -3.27 6.94
C LEU A 141 -0.95 -3.05 8.42
N SER A 142 -0.83 -1.78 8.81
CA SER A 142 -0.76 -1.35 10.21
C SER A 142 -1.34 0.06 10.34
N SER A 143 -2.47 0.21 11.03
CA SER A 143 -3.15 1.48 11.28
C SER A 143 -2.61 2.11 12.57
N ARG A 144 -2.25 3.39 12.53
CA ARG A 144 -1.96 4.23 13.71
C ARG A 144 -3.17 5.05 14.12
N ILE A 145 -4.27 4.98 13.37
CA ILE A 145 -5.58 5.51 13.77
C ILE A 145 -6.51 4.35 14.13
N GLU A 146 -7.42 4.57 15.07
CA GLU A 146 -8.51 3.65 15.39
C GLU A 146 -9.27 3.19 14.12
N MET A 147 -9.68 1.92 14.09
CA MET A 147 -10.31 1.33 12.89
C MET A 147 -11.83 1.48 12.86
N ALA A 148 -12.48 1.51 14.02
CA ALA A 148 -13.93 1.58 14.12
C ALA A 148 -14.41 2.99 13.74
N GLY A 149 -15.29 3.10 12.73
CA GLY A 149 -15.80 4.39 12.24
C GLY A 149 -14.83 5.16 11.34
N ARG A 150 -13.67 4.57 11.01
CA ARG A 150 -12.64 5.20 10.17
C ARG A 150 -13.14 5.49 8.76
N THR A 151 -12.75 6.64 8.22
CA THR A 151 -13.03 7.06 6.85
C THR A 151 -11.77 7.04 5.97
N ILE A 152 -11.90 7.40 4.69
CA ILE A 152 -10.74 7.58 3.81
C ILE A 152 -9.84 8.73 4.26
N VAL A 153 -10.39 9.79 4.84
CA VAL A 153 -9.64 10.96 5.31
C VAL A 153 -8.67 10.54 6.41
N ASP A 154 -9.11 9.70 7.33
CA ASP A 154 -8.26 9.12 8.37
C ASP A 154 -7.20 8.20 7.73
N THR A 155 -7.63 7.31 6.83
CA THR A 155 -6.75 6.29 6.23
C THR A 155 -5.61 6.91 5.41
N ILE A 156 -5.90 7.89 4.55
CA ILE A 156 -4.89 8.61 3.75
C ILE A 156 -3.90 9.33 4.66
N SER A 157 -4.39 10.06 5.68
CA SER A 157 -3.53 10.78 6.63
C SER A 157 -2.53 9.82 7.27
N ASP A 158 -3.02 8.61 7.57
CA ASP A 158 -2.25 7.51 8.14
C ASP A 158 -1.46 6.71 7.09
N ASN A 159 -0.83 7.39 6.12
CA ASN A 159 -0.04 6.76 5.05
C ASN A 159 -0.75 5.56 4.38
N ALA A 160 -2.06 5.69 4.18
CA ALA A 160 -2.96 4.65 3.68
C ALA A 160 -2.90 3.31 4.46
N ALA A 161 -2.63 3.34 5.77
CA ALA A 161 -2.39 2.15 6.62
C ALA A 161 -1.19 1.27 6.22
N MET A 162 -0.25 1.80 5.43
CA MET A 162 0.98 1.10 5.05
C MET A 162 1.82 0.75 6.28
N GLY A 163 2.10 -0.53 6.52
CA GLY A 163 3.01 -1.00 7.57
C GLY A 163 4.33 -1.53 7.02
N GLY A 164 4.26 -2.45 6.05
CA GLY A 164 5.41 -3.12 5.47
C GLY A 164 5.05 -3.86 4.19
N MET A 165 6.02 -4.47 3.52
CA MET A 165 5.78 -5.36 2.40
C MET A 165 6.80 -6.49 2.34
N VAL A 166 6.38 -7.61 1.78
CA VAL A 166 7.25 -8.73 1.42
C VAL A 166 7.05 -8.99 -0.05
N TYR A 167 8.11 -9.00 -0.86
CA TYR A 167 8.01 -9.39 -2.26
C TYR A 167 8.96 -10.54 -2.57
N GLY A 168 8.62 -11.33 -3.58
CA GLY A 168 9.33 -12.56 -3.90
C GLY A 168 8.59 -13.39 -4.94
N GLY A 169 8.93 -14.68 -5.02
CA GLY A 169 8.47 -15.52 -6.12
C GLY A 169 9.27 -15.26 -7.39
N ASN A 170 8.61 -15.38 -8.54
CA ASN A 170 9.23 -15.29 -9.86
C ASN A 170 8.88 -13.95 -10.51
N PRO A 171 9.86 -13.04 -10.72
CA PRO A 171 9.62 -11.83 -11.49
C PRO A 171 9.36 -12.18 -12.96
N VAL A 172 8.42 -11.46 -13.58
CA VAL A 172 8.03 -11.65 -14.98
C VAL A 172 8.01 -10.32 -15.72
N ALA A 173 8.33 -10.35 -17.02
CA ALA A 173 8.08 -9.21 -17.89
C ALA A 173 6.56 -8.97 -18.01
N VAL A 174 6.16 -7.72 -18.28
CA VAL A 174 4.74 -7.32 -18.32
C VAL A 174 3.91 -8.03 -19.40
N ASP A 175 4.56 -8.56 -20.43
CA ASP A 175 3.96 -9.25 -21.57
C ASP A 175 4.19 -10.77 -21.55
N ALA A 176 4.88 -11.29 -20.53
CA ALA A 176 5.15 -12.73 -20.39
C ALA A 176 3.90 -13.52 -19.98
N VAL A 177 2.95 -12.88 -19.29
CA VAL A 177 1.68 -13.47 -18.83
C VAL A 177 0.57 -12.42 -18.94
N ASP A 178 -0.69 -12.86 -19.03
CA ASP A 178 -1.82 -11.96 -18.82
C ASP A 178 -1.92 -11.63 -17.32
N LEU A 179 -1.43 -10.45 -16.95
CA LEU A 179 -1.41 -9.95 -15.57
C LEU A 179 -2.80 -9.96 -14.91
N ARG A 180 -3.88 -9.91 -15.70
CA ARG A 180 -5.26 -9.95 -15.19
C ARG A 180 -5.61 -11.30 -14.60
N TRP A 181 -4.98 -12.37 -15.07
CA TRP A 181 -5.28 -13.75 -14.67
C TRP A 181 -4.30 -14.32 -13.67
N VAL A 182 -3.34 -13.52 -13.21
CA VAL A 182 -2.54 -13.92 -12.05
C VAL A 182 -3.48 -14.10 -10.86
N SER A 183 -3.42 -15.27 -10.24
CA SER A 183 -4.25 -15.66 -9.11
C SER A 183 -3.38 -16.05 -7.93
N ALA A 184 -3.89 -15.92 -6.72
CA ALA A 184 -3.20 -16.47 -5.56
C ALA A 184 -4.15 -17.06 -4.52
N LEU A 185 -3.57 -17.97 -3.73
CA LEU A 185 -4.15 -18.51 -2.50
C LEU A 185 -3.35 -17.97 -1.31
N LEU A 186 -4.03 -17.33 -0.36
CA LEU A 186 -3.42 -16.82 0.87
C LEU A 186 -3.67 -17.79 2.01
N TYR A 187 -2.59 -18.30 2.56
CA TYR A 187 -2.57 -19.21 3.69
C TYR A 187 -2.15 -18.49 4.96
N ARG A 188 -2.86 -18.78 6.04
CA ARG A 188 -2.36 -18.62 7.41
C ARG A 188 -2.14 -20.01 7.99
N ASN A 189 -0.88 -20.30 8.30
CA ASN A 189 -0.40 -21.62 8.64
C ASN A 189 -0.80 -22.60 7.52
N GLU A 190 -1.56 -23.65 7.81
CA GLU A 190 -1.97 -24.66 6.83
C GLU A 190 -3.36 -24.39 6.20
N THR A 191 -4.02 -23.27 6.53
CA THR A 191 -5.40 -22.98 6.10
C THR A 191 -5.44 -21.87 5.05
N ILE A 192 -6.15 -22.11 3.94
CA ILE A 192 -6.50 -21.05 2.99
C ILE A 192 -7.54 -20.14 3.64
N GLU A 193 -7.17 -18.89 3.86
CA GLU A 193 -8.06 -17.87 4.44
C GLU A 193 -8.69 -17.02 3.34
N GLU A 194 -7.94 -16.73 2.27
CA GLU A 194 -8.42 -15.93 1.14
C GLU A 194 -7.92 -16.47 -0.21
N SER A 195 -8.60 -16.10 -1.29
CA SER A 195 -8.18 -16.37 -2.66
C SER A 195 -8.65 -15.25 -3.57
N GLY A 196 -7.92 -15.01 -4.67
CA GLY A 196 -8.27 -13.94 -5.57
C GLY A 196 -7.53 -13.97 -6.89
N VAL A 197 -7.95 -13.07 -7.80
CA VAL A 197 -7.40 -12.91 -9.14
C VAL A 197 -7.14 -11.42 -9.38
N ALA A 198 -5.99 -11.07 -9.92
CA ALA A 198 -5.49 -9.71 -10.05
C ALA A 198 -6.38 -8.79 -10.90
N ALA A 199 -7.24 -9.32 -11.79
CA ALA A 199 -8.29 -8.53 -12.46
C ALA A 199 -9.24 -7.83 -11.48
N ALA A 200 -9.37 -8.31 -10.24
CA ALA A 200 -10.15 -7.64 -9.21
C ALA A 200 -9.59 -6.25 -8.84
N VAL A 201 -8.31 -6.01 -9.13
CA VAL A 201 -7.64 -4.72 -9.00
C VAL A 201 -7.98 -3.87 -10.23
N LEU A 202 -9.04 -3.07 -10.12
CA LEU A 202 -9.42 -2.08 -11.15
C LEU A 202 -9.54 -2.66 -12.58
N ASN A 203 -9.98 -3.91 -12.75
CA ASN A 203 -10.06 -4.67 -14.02
C ASN A 203 -8.70 -5.10 -14.62
N HIS A 204 -7.63 -4.39 -14.30
CA HIS A 204 -6.25 -4.70 -14.68
C HIS A 204 -5.30 -4.05 -13.64
N PRO A 205 -4.34 -4.78 -13.04
CA PRO A 205 -3.53 -4.27 -11.93
C PRO A 205 -2.70 -3.02 -12.29
N ALA A 206 -2.24 -2.89 -13.53
CA ALA A 206 -1.55 -1.67 -14.00
C ALA A 206 -2.42 -0.39 -14.03
N ASN A 207 -3.76 -0.48 -13.97
CA ASN A 207 -4.63 0.71 -13.94
C ASN A 207 -4.36 1.57 -12.70
N GLY A 208 -4.09 0.94 -11.56
CA GLY A 208 -3.75 1.66 -10.32
C GLY A 208 -2.46 2.47 -10.47
N VAL A 209 -1.44 1.91 -11.13
CA VAL A 209 -0.15 2.59 -11.34
C VAL A 209 -0.29 3.81 -12.24
N ALA A 210 -1.10 3.72 -13.31
CA ALA A 210 -1.40 4.87 -14.16
C ALA A 210 -2.17 5.96 -13.40
N TRP A 211 -3.19 5.57 -12.62
CA TRP A 211 -3.92 6.49 -11.75
C TRP A 211 -2.98 7.17 -10.75
N LEU A 212 -2.06 6.43 -10.14
CA LEU A 212 -1.11 6.95 -9.16
C LEU A 212 -0.20 8.01 -9.76
N ALA A 213 0.38 7.76 -10.95
CA ALA A 213 1.22 8.75 -11.61
C ALA A 213 0.46 10.06 -11.88
N ASN A 214 -0.80 9.96 -12.29
CA ASN A 214 -1.68 11.11 -12.51
C ASN A 214 -2.02 11.84 -11.21
N LYS A 215 -2.25 11.11 -10.11
CA LYS A 215 -2.51 11.72 -8.79
C LYS A 215 -1.28 12.38 -8.19
N LEU A 216 -0.11 11.75 -8.26
CA LEU A 216 1.13 12.34 -7.78
C LEU A 216 1.45 13.64 -8.51
N ALA A 217 1.17 13.73 -9.81
CA ALA A 217 1.36 14.97 -10.57
C ALA A 217 0.53 16.15 -10.04
N GLN A 218 -0.68 15.90 -9.50
CA GLN A 218 -1.51 16.94 -8.85
C GLN A 218 -0.84 17.50 -7.59
N HIS A 219 0.04 16.72 -6.97
CA HIS A 219 0.81 17.09 -5.78
C HIS A 219 2.27 17.44 -6.11
N GLY A 220 2.62 17.64 -7.39
CA GLY A 220 3.97 17.99 -7.83
C GLY A 220 5.01 16.88 -7.65
N ASP A 221 4.57 15.61 -7.57
CA ASP A 221 5.41 14.43 -7.37
C ASP A 221 5.30 13.47 -8.58
N LYS A 222 6.14 12.44 -8.62
CA LYS A 222 6.18 11.43 -9.70
C LYS A 222 6.65 10.07 -9.18
N LEU A 223 6.68 9.09 -10.07
CA LEU A 223 7.34 7.80 -9.84
C LEU A 223 8.69 7.78 -10.56
N ASP A 224 9.73 7.32 -9.88
CA ASP A 224 11.10 7.30 -10.36
C ASP A 224 11.59 5.88 -10.71
N PRO A 225 12.64 5.75 -11.54
CA PRO A 225 13.28 4.46 -11.79
C PRO A 225 13.74 3.80 -10.49
N GLY A 226 13.46 2.51 -10.35
CA GLY A 226 13.70 1.71 -9.16
C GLY A 226 12.57 1.75 -8.13
N ASP A 227 11.55 2.60 -8.29
CA ASP A 227 10.39 2.58 -7.41
C ASP A 227 9.62 1.25 -7.53
N ILE A 228 9.18 0.74 -6.39
CA ILE A 228 8.32 -0.42 -6.26
C ILE A 228 6.88 0.07 -6.04
N VAL A 229 5.96 -0.28 -6.93
CA VAL A 229 4.55 0.11 -6.83
C VAL A 229 3.67 -1.11 -6.51
N LEU A 230 3.13 -1.15 -5.29
CA LEU A 230 2.07 -2.08 -4.89
C LEU A 230 0.76 -1.65 -5.55
N ALA A 231 0.24 -2.49 -6.46
CA ALA A 231 -0.84 -2.13 -7.38
C ALA A 231 -2.25 -2.16 -6.76
N GLY A 232 -2.38 -2.72 -5.56
CA GLY A 232 -3.61 -2.96 -4.83
C GLY A 232 -3.92 -4.44 -4.66
N SER A 233 -4.58 -4.76 -3.55
CA SER A 233 -4.93 -6.11 -3.17
C SER A 233 -6.06 -6.70 -4.00
N PHE A 234 -5.96 -7.99 -4.30
CA PHE A 234 -7.06 -8.80 -4.86
C PHE A 234 -7.63 -9.83 -3.87
N THR A 235 -7.28 -9.72 -2.58
CA THR A 235 -7.91 -10.45 -1.46
C THR A 235 -8.37 -9.48 -0.38
N ARG A 236 -9.24 -9.92 0.53
CA ARG A 236 -9.49 -9.13 1.75
C ARG A 236 -8.26 -9.17 2.67
N PRO A 237 -8.06 -8.14 3.52
CA PRO A 237 -7.04 -8.20 4.55
C PRO A 237 -7.27 -9.36 5.52
N MET A 238 -6.29 -10.25 5.63
CA MET A 238 -6.28 -11.37 6.57
C MET A 238 -5.57 -10.98 7.86
N TRP A 239 -6.19 -11.21 9.03
CA TRP A 239 -5.56 -10.94 10.32
C TRP A 239 -4.42 -11.92 10.64
N VAL A 240 -3.33 -11.39 11.18
CA VAL A 240 -2.14 -12.16 11.55
C VAL A 240 -1.76 -11.92 13.01
N HIS A 241 -1.34 -12.98 13.69
CA HIS A 241 -0.99 -13.00 15.10
C HIS A 241 0.45 -13.50 15.33
N PRO A 242 1.05 -13.22 16.51
CA PRO A 242 2.36 -13.77 16.85
C PRO A 242 2.38 -15.31 16.73
N GLY A 243 3.38 -15.85 16.06
CA GLY A 243 3.55 -17.27 15.79
C GLY A 243 3.05 -17.73 14.41
N ASP A 244 2.18 -16.95 13.76
CA ASP A 244 1.62 -17.32 12.46
C ASP A 244 2.68 -17.32 11.34
N THR A 245 2.54 -18.29 10.44
CA THR A 245 3.23 -18.30 9.15
C THR A 245 2.24 -17.90 8.07
N VAL A 246 2.63 -16.97 7.21
CA VAL A 246 1.84 -16.55 6.06
C VAL A 246 2.50 -17.09 4.80
N THR A 247 1.70 -17.66 3.90
CA THR A 247 2.16 -18.07 2.57
C THR A 247 1.16 -17.61 1.52
N ALA A 248 1.62 -16.95 0.47
CA ALA A 248 0.80 -16.70 -0.71
C ALA A 248 1.38 -17.46 -1.90
N ASP A 249 0.57 -18.37 -2.44
CA ASP A 249 0.91 -19.17 -3.62
C ASP A 249 0.31 -18.52 -4.87
N TYR A 250 1.17 -18.00 -5.75
CA TYR A 250 0.81 -17.38 -7.03
C TYR A 250 0.97 -18.35 -8.21
N ARG A 251 1.02 -19.66 -7.93
CA ARG A 251 1.17 -20.73 -8.90
C ARG A 251 2.44 -20.54 -9.75
N ASP A 252 2.28 -20.11 -10.99
CA ASP A 252 3.38 -20.03 -11.96
C ASP A 252 4.36 -18.90 -11.60
N LEU A 253 3.90 -17.89 -10.85
CA LEU A 253 4.74 -16.81 -10.32
C LEU A 253 5.39 -17.18 -8.98
N GLY A 254 5.29 -18.44 -8.54
CA GLY A 254 5.92 -18.93 -7.31
C GLY A 254 5.17 -18.52 -6.05
N ALA A 255 5.85 -18.57 -4.91
CA ALA A 255 5.25 -18.31 -3.61
C ALA A 255 6.06 -17.30 -2.78
N ILE A 256 5.34 -16.54 -1.95
CA ILE A 256 5.91 -15.67 -0.93
C ILE A 256 5.55 -16.23 0.43
N THR A 257 6.50 -16.23 1.36
CA THR A 257 6.27 -16.60 2.74
C THR A 257 6.92 -15.61 3.70
N CYS A 258 6.30 -15.43 4.87
CA CYS A 258 6.92 -14.76 6.01
C CYS A 258 6.33 -15.33 7.31
N ARG A 259 7.07 -15.19 8.40
CA ARG A 259 6.62 -15.64 9.72
C ARG A 259 6.58 -14.49 10.69
N PHE A 260 5.52 -14.39 11.49
CA PHE A 260 5.39 -13.37 12.52
C PHE A 260 5.80 -13.93 13.89
N VAL A 261 6.65 -13.22 14.61
CA VAL A 261 7.12 -13.57 15.97
C VAL A 261 6.81 -12.52 17.01
#